data_AF-A0A931ZL77-F1
#
_entry.id   AF-A0A931ZL77-F1
#
_cell.length_a   1.000
_cell.length_b   1.000
_cell.length_c   1.000
_cell.angle_alpha   90.00
_cell.angle_beta   90.00
_cell.angle_gamma   90.00
#
_symmetry.space_group_name_H-M   'P 1'
#
loop_
_entity.id
_entity.type
_entity.pdbx_description
1 polymer ?
#
loop_
_entity_poly.entity_id
_entity_poly.type
_entity_poly.pdbx_seq_one_letter_code
_entity_poly.pdbx_strand_id
1 'polypeptide(L)'
;MPQRFRPRGSFRRRFSPRPSARTDQGLLWAITAGQSKNMPGDMPARKAYIPKHKFDDFAINEGIKRNISAKNYIEPTPIQDQAIEAILEGKDIIGIANTGTGKTAAFLIPLINKIVNDRIQNVLIVAPTRELALQIQDELQLFARGLGIKSALCIGGTSMRRQRAEIAHRPNFVIGTPGRIIDLVRQNCLHLGGFGSVVLDETDRMVDIGFIKDIKYLISLLPQRRQSLFFSATVSSKVKEIIQTFVTDPITISVKERDTVENISQEIIKVESGKQKVDKLHDLLISDGFNKVLIFGRPKWGIQRLSDELAHRGFKAGAIHGNKSQSQRQKTLDQFRTNQIQILLATDVASRGLDIEDVSHVINYDMPASYDDYIHRIGRTGRAEKKGTALTFVQ
;
A
#
# COMPACT_ATOMS: atom_id res chain seq x y z
N MET A 1 -59.91 -9.31 -24.60
CA MET A 1 -59.58 -8.74 -23.28
C MET A 1 -58.42 -9.51 -22.66
N PRO A 2 -57.18 -8.98 -22.63
CA PRO A 2 -56.06 -9.67 -22.02
C PRO A 2 -55.77 -9.19 -20.58
N GLN A 3 -55.22 -10.14 -19.81
CA GLN A 3 -55.01 -10.14 -18.37
C GLN A 3 -54.04 -9.06 -17.88
N ARG A 4 -54.40 -8.40 -16.77
CA ARG A 4 -53.55 -7.44 -16.04
C ARG A 4 -52.54 -8.18 -15.15
N PHE A 5 -51.26 -7.99 -15.43
CA PHE A 5 -50.12 -8.36 -14.60
C PHE A 5 -50.11 -7.56 -13.28
N ARG A 6 -49.95 -8.26 -12.14
CA ARG A 6 -49.59 -7.67 -10.83
C ARG A 6 -48.08 -7.80 -10.62
N PRO A 7 -47.35 -6.76 -10.17
CA PRO A 7 -46.00 -6.94 -9.66
C PRO A 7 -46.01 -7.33 -8.18
N ARG A 8 -45.46 -8.50 -7.87
CA ARG A 8 -45.03 -8.92 -6.52
C ARG A 8 -43.61 -8.43 -6.26
N GLY A 9 -43.33 -8.00 -5.02
CA GLY A 9 -42.00 -8.13 -4.41
C GLY A 9 -41.35 -6.84 -3.92
N SER A 10 -41.68 -6.46 -2.69
CA SER A 10 -40.92 -5.50 -1.89
C SER A 10 -39.51 -6.03 -1.59
N PHE A 11 -38.47 -5.35 -2.11
CA PHE A 11 -37.07 -5.63 -1.75
C PHE A 11 -36.80 -5.18 -0.30
N ARG A 12 -36.88 -6.12 0.65
CA ARG A 12 -36.28 -5.96 1.98
C ARG A 12 -34.75 -6.00 1.83
N ARG A 13 -34.09 -4.87 2.10
CA ARG A 13 -32.62 -4.78 2.25
C ARG A 13 -32.16 -5.77 3.33
N ARG A 14 -31.41 -6.81 2.93
CA ARG A 14 -30.67 -7.68 3.86
C ARG A 14 -29.55 -6.86 4.49
N PHE A 15 -29.69 -6.53 5.77
CA PHE A 15 -28.55 -6.13 6.59
C PHE A 15 -27.59 -7.32 6.70
N SER A 16 -26.32 -7.09 6.37
CA SER A 16 -25.23 -8.03 6.65
C SER A 16 -25.13 -8.23 8.18
N PRO A 17 -24.89 -9.44 8.69
CA PRO A 17 -24.71 -9.66 10.11
C PRO A 17 -23.46 -8.93 10.60
N ARG A 18 -23.50 -8.37 11.82
CA ARG A 18 -22.30 -7.94 12.55
C ARG A 18 -21.36 -9.16 12.69
N PRO A 19 -20.02 -8.97 12.67
CA PRO A 19 -19.10 -10.04 13.03
C PRO A 19 -19.46 -10.55 14.42
N SER A 20 -19.49 -11.87 14.59
CA SER A 20 -19.90 -12.50 15.85
C SER A 20 -18.76 -12.42 16.87
N ALA A 21 -19.09 -12.33 18.16
CA ALA A 21 -18.10 -12.27 19.26
C ALA A 21 -17.09 -13.44 19.28
N ARG A 22 -17.35 -14.53 18.54
CA ARG A 22 -16.43 -15.67 18.39
C ARG A 22 -15.21 -15.37 17.51
N THR A 23 -15.32 -14.52 16.49
CA THR A 23 -14.16 -14.14 15.64
C THR A 23 -13.21 -13.21 16.37
N ASP A 24 -13.75 -12.40 17.28
CA ASP A 24 -13.01 -11.41 18.05
C ASP A 24 -12.11 -12.06 19.12
N GLN A 25 -12.59 -13.12 19.80
CA GLN A 25 -11.78 -13.86 20.77
C GLN A 25 -10.60 -14.60 20.13
N GLY A 26 -10.79 -15.20 18.96
CA GLY A 26 -9.70 -15.88 18.25
C GLY A 26 -8.62 -14.91 17.77
N LEU A 27 -9.01 -13.72 17.34
CA LEU A 27 -8.08 -12.66 16.97
C LEU A 27 -7.36 -12.07 18.19
N LEU A 28 -8.08 -11.86 19.29
CA LEU A 28 -7.49 -11.41 20.55
C LEU A 28 -6.47 -12.41 21.08
N TRP A 29 -6.75 -13.72 20.99
CA TRP A 29 -5.79 -14.77 21.28
C TRP A 29 -4.55 -14.67 20.40
N ALA A 30 -4.71 -14.48 19.08
CA ALA A 30 -3.58 -14.33 18.17
C ALA A 30 -2.72 -13.10 18.48
N ILE A 31 -3.33 -11.95 18.80
CA ILE A 31 -2.63 -10.73 19.23
C ILE A 31 -1.87 -10.97 20.55
N THR A 32 -2.54 -11.57 21.54
CA THR A 32 -1.96 -11.82 22.87
C THR A 32 -0.83 -12.86 22.80
N ALA A 33 -1.00 -13.92 21.99
CA ALA A 33 0.05 -14.91 21.73
C ALA A 33 1.26 -14.28 21.01
N GLY A 34 1.02 -13.29 20.15
CA GLY A 34 2.07 -12.47 19.53
C GLY A 34 2.85 -11.62 20.54
N GLN A 35 2.17 -11.01 21.53
CA GLN A 35 2.82 -10.25 22.60
C GLN A 35 3.81 -11.10 23.42
N SER A 36 3.43 -12.34 23.78
CA SER A 36 4.27 -13.22 24.59
C SER A 36 5.56 -13.69 23.88
N LYS A 37 5.62 -13.64 22.55
CA LYS A 37 6.83 -13.97 21.78
C LYS A 37 7.82 -12.81 21.69
N ASN A 38 7.41 -11.60 22.03
CA ASN A 38 8.17 -10.36 21.83
C ASN A 38 8.61 -9.70 23.14
N MET A 39 8.79 -10.46 24.23
CA MET A 39 9.44 -9.93 25.43
C MET A 39 10.90 -9.57 25.11
N PRO A 40 11.42 -8.43 25.62
CA PRO A 40 12.78 -7.97 25.31
C PRO A 40 13.80 -8.87 26.02
N GLY A 41 14.21 -9.94 25.35
CA GLY A 41 15.42 -10.70 25.67
C GLY A 41 16.62 -10.11 24.93
N ASP A 42 17.80 -10.18 25.56
CA ASP A 42 19.09 -9.71 25.03
C ASP A 42 19.27 -10.15 23.56
N MET A 43 19.28 -9.17 22.66
CA MET A 43 19.30 -9.40 21.22
C MET A 43 20.74 -9.68 20.75
N PRO A 44 20.99 -10.75 19.98
CA PRO A 44 22.16 -10.76 19.10
C PRO A 44 21.98 -9.65 18.05
N ALA A 45 22.98 -8.77 17.93
CA ALA A 45 22.97 -7.66 16.98
C ALA A 45 22.61 -8.11 15.56
N ARG A 46 21.77 -7.31 14.86
CA ARG A 46 21.44 -7.48 13.44
C ARG A 46 22.74 -7.74 12.66
N LYS A 47 22.84 -8.85 11.92
CA LYS A 47 23.79 -8.90 10.81
C LYS A 47 23.24 -7.96 9.74
N ALA A 48 23.77 -6.75 9.67
CA ALA A 48 23.47 -5.81 8.60
C ALA A 48 23.71 -6.53 7.26
N TYR A 49 22.73 -6.49 6.36
CA TYR A 49 22.94 -6.96 5.00
C TYR A 49 24.04 -6.12 4.38
N ILE A 50 25.10 -6.77 3.89
CA ILE A 50 26.17 -6.10 3.17
C ILE A 50 25.81 -6.17 1.69
N PRO A 51 25.53 -5.03 1.03
CA PRO A 51 25.25 -5.00 -0.40
C PRO A 51 26.40 -5.61 -1.19
N LYS A 52 26.06 -6.46 -2.16
CA LYS A 52 27.05 -7.00 -3.11
C LYS A 52 27.46 -5.95 -4.13
N HIS A 53 26.55 -5.04 -4.46
CA HIS A 53 26.75 -3.98 -5.45
C HIS A 53 26.55 -2.60 -4.83
N LYS A 54 27.20 -1.62 -5.43
CA LYS A 54 26.81 -0.21 -5.39
C LYS A 54 25.93 0.10 -6.60
N PHE A 55 25.20 1.21 -6.55
CA PHE A 55 24.40 1.64 -7.71
C PHE A 55 25.24 1.87 -8.97
N ASP A 56 26.49 2.29 -8.80
CA ASP A 56 27.42 2.52 -9.90
C ASP A 56 27.87 1.23 -10.61
N ASP A 57 27.78 0.08 -9.92
CA ASP A 57 28.17 -1.23 -10.45
C ASP A 57 27.12 -1.79 -11.42
N PHE A 58 25.86 -1.33 -11.33
CA PHE A 58 24.83 -1.75 -12.26
C PHE A 58 25.05 -1.16 -13.66
N ALA A 59 24.80 -1.98 -14.68
CA ALA A 59 24.86 -1.59 -16.10
C ALA A 59 23.66 -0.72 -16.52
N ILE A 60 23.54 0.46 -15.92
CA ILE A 60 22.47 1.44 -16.15
C ILE A 60 23.01 2.76 -16.70
N ASN A 61 22.17 3.48 -17.43
CA ASN A 61 22.50 4.76 -18.03
C ASN A 61 23.01 5.80 -17.00
N GLU A 62 24.05 6.56 -17.37
CA GLU A 62 24.67 7.57 -16.51
C GLU A 62 23.71 8.69 -16.06
N GLY A 63 22.68 9.00 -16.85
CA GLY A 63 21.62 9.92 -16.42
C GLY A 63 20.79 9.35 -15.25
N ILE A 64 20.57 8.04 -15.22
CA ILE A 64 19.88 7.36 -14.12
C ILE A 64 20.75 7.37 -12.86
N LYS A 65 22.04 7.03 -12.97
CA LYS A 65 22.99 7.07 -11.84
C LYS A 65 23.03 8.45 -11.18
N ARG A 66 23.16 9.52 -11.99
CA ARG A 66 23.09 10.90 -11.49
C ARG A 66 21.78 11.20 -10.76
N ASN A 67 20.65 10.73 -11.26
CA ASN A 67 19.35 10.94 -10.61
C ASN A 67 19.20 10.14 -9.31
N ILE A 68 19.79 8.93 -9.23
CA ILE A 68 19.88 8.14 -8.00
C ILE A 68 20.70 8.89 -6.94
N SER A 69 21.89 9.37 -7.29
CA SER A 69 22.75 10.13 -6.38
C SER A 69 22.07 11.44 -5.93
N ALA A 70 21.36 12.13 -6.82
CA ALA A 70 20.61 13.35 -6.48
C ALA A 70 19.46 13.10 -5.49
N LYS A 71 18.97 11.86 -5.38
CA LYS A 71 17.99 11.44 -4.37
C LYS A 71 18.65 10.98 -3.06
N ASN A 72 19.98 11.07 -2.96
CA ASN A 72 20.79 10.56 -1.85
C ASN A 72 20.64 9.04 -1.63
N TYR A 73 20.44 8.28 -2.71
CA TYR A 73 20.48 6.82 -2.65
C TYR A 73 21.95 6.39 -2.77
N ILE A 74 22.54 6.02 -1.65
CA ILE A 74 23.99 5.73 -1.55
C ILE A 74 24.23 4.24 -1.80
N GLU A 75 23.54 3.38 -1.04
CA GLU A 75 23.68 1.94 -1.11
C GLU A 75 22.33 1.29 -1.47
N PRO A 76 22.31 0.25 -2.31
CA PRO A 76 21.09 -0.43 -2.63
C PRO A 76 20.59 -1.24 -1.43
N THR A 77 19.28 -1.18 -1.18
CA THR A 77 18.63 -2.05 -0.20
C THR A 77 18.71 -3.52 -0.64
N PRO A 78 18.50 -4.50 0.25
CA PRO A 78 18.71 -5.90 -0.12
C PRO A 78 17.81 -6.38 -1.27
N ILE A 79 16.60 -5.81 -1.40
CA ILE A 79 15.70 -6.12 -2.52
C ILE A 79 16.16 -5.45 -3.81
N GLN A 80 16.76 -4.27 -3.75
CA GLN A 80 17.33 -3.58 -4.90
C GLN A 80 18.57 -4.32 -5.41
N ASP A 81 19.48 -4.65 -4.49
CA ASP A 81 20.74 -5.34 -4.79
C ASP A 81 20.52 -6.70 -5.48
N GLN A 82 19.50 -7.44 -5.06
CA GLN A 82 19.18 -8.75 -5.64
C GLN A 82 18.30 -8.68 -6.90
N ALA A 83 17.47 -7.64 -7.05
CA ALA A 83 16.48 -7.59 -8.13
C ALA A 83 16.96 -6.82 -9.36
N ILE A 84 17.76 -5.75 -9.20
CA ILE A 84 18.07 -4.83 -10.30
C ILE A 84 18.75 -5.58 -11.46
N GLU A 85 19.78 -6.37 -11.19
CA GLU A 85 20.51 -7.12 -12.21
C GLU A 85 19.60 -8.11 -12.96
N ALA A 86 18.85 -8.94 -12.24
CA ALA A 86 17.90 -9.88 -12.82
C ALA A 86 16.83 -9.20 -13.70
N ILE A 87 16.37 -8.01 -13.31
CA ILE A 87 15.40 -7.24 -14.11
C ILE A 87 16.06 -6.66 -15.37
N LEU A 88 17.33 -6.22 -15.30
CA LEU A 88 18.10 -5.78 -16.47
C LEU A 88 18.29 -6.90 -17.49
N GLU A 89 18.48 -8.13 -17.03
CA GLU A 89 18.57 -9.33 -17.87
C GLU A 89 17.23 -9.76 -18.51
N GLY A 90 16.14 -9.09 -18.16
CA GLY A 90 14.81 -9.42 -18.69
C GLY A 90 14.11 -10.58 -18.01
N LYS A 91 14.59 -11.03 -16.84
CA LYS A 91 13.97 -12.12 -16.08
C LYS A 91 12.67 -11.68 -15.41
N ASP A 92 11.77 -12.64 -15.21
CA ASP A 92 10.59 -12.48 -14.37
C ASP A 92 11.00 -12.50 -12.89
N ILE A 93 10.33 -11.72 -12.06
CA ILE A 93 10.65 -11.59 -10.63
C ILE A 93 9.43 -11.88 -9.77
N ILE A 94 9.63 -12.61 -8.69
CA ILE A 94 8.76 -12.61 -7.50
C ILE A 94 9.54 -11.97 -6.35
N GLY A 95 9.24 -10.70 -6.06
CA GLY A 95 9.82 -9.95 -4.95
C GLY A 95 8.91 -9.97 -3.72
N ILE A 96 9.33 -10.65 -2.66
CA ILE A 96 8.63 -10.71 -1.38
C ILE A 96 9.36 -9.81 -0.39
N ALA A 97 8.83 -8.62 -0.13
CA ALA A 97 9.41 -7.68 0.83
C ALA A 97 8.35 -6.73 1.41
N ASN A 98 8.60 -6.26 2.63
CA ASN A 98 7.71 -5.33 3.34
C ASN A 98 7.68 -3.95 2.65
N THR A 99 6.64 -3.15 2.91
CA THR A 99 6.59 -1.75 2.44
C THR A 99 7.75 -0.95 3.05
N GLY A 100 8.33 -0.01 2.30
CA GLY A 100 9.46 0.81 2.76
C GLY A 100 10.85 0.18 2.55
N THR A 101 10.92 -1.05 2.03
CA THR A 101 12.21 -1.73 1.74
C THR A 101 12.85 -1.29 0.41
N GLY A 102 12.27 -0.32 -0.30
CA GLY A 102 12.81 0.17 -1.57
C GLY A 102 12.40 -0.63 -2.83
N LYS A 103 11.33 -1.43 -2.75
CA LYS A 103 10.75 -2.20 -3.90
C LYS A 103 10.52 -1.34 -5.14
N THR A 104 10.00 -0.13 -4.96
CA THR A 104 9.65 0.76 -6.07
C THR A 104 10.88 1.14 -6.89
N ALA A 105 11.97 1.55 -6.26
CA ALA A 105 13.23 1.79 -6.95
C ALA A 105 13.82 0.50 -7.57
N ALA A 106 13.66 -0.65 -6.91
CA ALA A 106 14.16 -1.94 -7.40
C ALA A 106 13.61 -2.30 -8.79
N PHE A 107 12.34 -2.00 -9.08
CA PHE A 107 11.80 -2.20 -10.43
C PHE A 107 11.88 -0.96 -11.33
N LEU A 108 11.78 0.27 -10.79
CA LEU A 108 11.79 1.47 -11.63
C LEU A 108 13.15 1.69 -12.30
N ILE A 109 14.26 1.57 -11.57
CA ILE A 109 15.60 1.81 -12.10
C ILE A 109 15.90 0.97 -13.35
N PRO A 110 15.78 -0.37 -13.32
CA PRO A 110 16.07 -1.20 -14.49
C PRO A 110 15.03 -1.03 -15.61
N LEU A 111 13.76 -0.77 -15.30
CA LEU A 111 12.74 -0.51 -16.31
C LEU A 111 12.93 0.84 -17.02
N ILE A 112 13.35 1.89 -16.29
CA ILE A 112 13.75 3.17 -16.87
C ILE A 112 14.93 2.96 -17.81
N ASN A 113 15.95 2.19 -17.39
CA ASN A 113 17.10 1.86 -18.23
C ASN A 113 16.67 1.14 -19.52
N LYS A 114 15.75 0.18 -19.42
CA LYS A 114 15.17 -0.52 -20.56
C LYS A 114 14.53 0.44 -21.57
N ILE A 115 13.76 1.42 -21.09
CA ILE A 115 13.14 2.45 -21.95
C ILE A 115 14.17 3.41 -22.56
N VAL A 116 15.23 3.76 -21.81
CA VAL A 116 16.30 4.61 -22.33
C VAL A 116 16.97 3.93 -23.53
N ASN A 117 17.22 2.63 -23.42
CA ASN A 117 17.88 1.82 -24.46
C ASN A 117 16.95 1.46 -25.62
N ASP A 118 15.66 1.27 -25.37
CA ASP A 118 14.64 1.02 -26.40
C ASP A 118 13.37 1.82 -26.11
N ARG A 119 13.19 2.91 -26.87
CA ARG A 119 12.07 3.86 -26.72
C ARG A 119 10.73 3.29 -27.18
N ILE A 120 10.72 2.15 -27.87
CA ILE A 120 9.51 1.48 -28.35
C ILE A 120 8.86 0.66 -27.22
N GLN A 121 9.66 0.21 -26.24
CA GLN A 121 9.14 -0.51 -25.08
C GLN A 121 8.14 0.33 -24.29
N ASN A 122 7.17 -0.37 -23.70
CA ASN A 122 6.20 0.22 -22.78
C ASN A 122 6.10 -0.63 -21.52
N VAL A 123 5.88 0.05 -20.40
CA VAL A 123 5.79 -0.52 -19.06
C VAL A 123 4.41 -0.23 -18.46
N LEU A 124 3.73 -1.28 -17.99
CA LEU A 124 2.51 -1.16 -17.22
C LEU A 124 2.81 -1.41 -15.74
N ILE A 125 2.44 -0.49 -14.85
CA ILE A 125 2.55 -0.67 -13.40
C ILE A 125 1.15 -0.59 -12.79
N VAL A 126 0.74 -1.68 -12.14
CA VAL A 126 -0.56 -1.78 -11.46
C VAL A 126 -0.34 -1.74 -9.96
N ALA A 127 -0.98 -0.77 -9.29
CA ALA A 127 -0.93 -0.61 -7.84
C ALA A 127 -2.33 -0.65 -7.22
N PRO A 128 -2.51 -1.14 -5.99
CA PRO A 128 -3.81 -1.29 -5.34
C PRO A 128 -4.56 0.01 -5.09
N THR A 129 -3.85 1.14 -4.96
CA THR A 129 -4.49 2.41 -4.58
C THR A 129 -3.96 3.58 -5.36
N ARG A 130 -4.79 4.63 -5.38
CA ARG A 130 -4.49 5.89 -6.06
C ARG A 130 -3.25 6.54 -5.47
N GLU A 131 -3.10 6.45 -4.15
CA GLU A 131 -2.00 7.04 -3.41
C GLU A 131 -0.68 6.34 -3.73
N LEU A 132 -0.66 5.01 -3.73
CA LEU A 132 0.53 4.26 -4.13
C LEU A 132 0.89 4.49 -5.61
N ALA A 133 -0.10 4.54 -6.50
CA ALA A 133 0.14 4.87 -7.90
C ALA A 133 0.74 6.28 -8.09
N LEU A 134 0.30 7.28 -7.30
CA LEU A 134 0.90 8.62 -7.27
C LEU A 134 2.35 8.58 -6.79
N GLN A 135 2.63 7.84 -5.71
CA GLN A 135 4.00 7.71 -5.19
C GLN A 135 4.95 7.08 -6.20
N ILE A 136 4.52 6.01 -6.88
CA ILE A 136 5.31 5.38 -7.96
C ILE A 136 5.54 6.38 -9.11
N GLN A 137 4.53 7.19 -9.44
CA GLN A 137 4.64 8.21 -10.49
C GLN A 137 5.62 9.32 -10.11
N ASP A 138 5.60 9.80 -8.86
CA ASP A 138 6.53 10.81 -8.37
C ASP A 138 7.97 10.26 -8.34
N GLU A 139 8.14 9.02 -7.89
CA GLU A 139 9.44 8.35 -7.87
C GLU A 139 9.98 8.09 -9.28
N LEU A 140 9.12 7.70 -10.23
CA LEU A 140 9.46 7.59 -11.65
C LEU A 140 9.97 8.93 -12.19
N GLN A 141 9.29 10.05 -11.91
CA GLN A 141 9.71 11.36 -12.41
C GLN A 141 11.08 11.80 -11.88
N LEU A 142 11.40 11.41 -10.64
CA LEU A 142 12.72 11.69 -10.06
C LEU A 142 13.82 10.91 -10.78
N PHE A 143 13.66 9.58 -10.91
CA PHE A 143 14.66 8.75 -11.57
C PHE A 143 14.76 8.98 -13.08
N ALA A 144 13.67 9.41 -13.71
CA ALA A 144 13.61 9.68 -15.16
C ALA A 144 13.92 11.13 -15.55
N ARG A 145 14.28 11.99 -14.60
CA ARG A 145 14.54 13.42 -14.84
C ARG A 145 15.60 13.60 -15.94
N GLY A 146 15.26 14.39 -16.97
CA GLY A 146 16.17 14.66 -18.09
C GLY A 146 16.32 13.51 -19.11
N LEU A 147 15.61 12.39 -18.94
CA LEU A 147 15.74 11.22 -19.83
C LEU A 147 14.68 11.19 -20.95
N GLY A 148 13.80 12.18 -21.04
CA GLY A 148 12.75 12.25 -22.06
C GLY A 148 11.68 11.15 -21.97
N ILE A 149 11.54 10.51 -20.81
CA ILE A 149 10.55 9.44 -20.58
C ILE A 149 9.20 10.07 -20.26
N LYS A 150 8.15 9.54 -20.88
CA LYS A 150 6.76 9.98 -20.66
C LYS A 150 5.99 8.94 -19.87
N SER A 151 5.08 9.41 -19.02
CA SER A 151 4.19 8.54 -18.25
C SER A 151 2.75 9.07 -18.23
N ALA A 152 1.78 8.18 -18.01
CA ALA A 152 0.39 8.53 -17.76
C ALA A 152 -0.11 7.88 -16.47
N LEU A 153 -0.86 8.64 -15.67
CA LEU A 153 -1.38 8.20 -14.38
C LEU A 153 -2.89 7.90 -14.45
N CYS A 154 -3.22 6.62 -14.43
CA CYS A 154 -4.56 6.08 -14.61
C CYS A 154 -5.20 5.72 -13.26
N ILE A 155 -5.67 6.72 -12.53
CA ILE A 155 -6.30 6.55 -11.21
C ILE A 155 -7.75 7.07 -11.17
N GLY A 156 -8.59 6.48 -10.31
CA GLY A 156 -9.93 6.99 -10.03
C GLY A 156 -9.95 8.47 -9.63
N GLY A 157 -11.13 9.11 -9.61
CA GLY A 157 -11.34 10.45 -9.02
C GLY A 157 -10.50 11.60 -9.59
N THR A 158 -9.94 11.45 -10.79
CA THR A 158 -9.37 12.52 -11.61
C THR A 158 -10.00 12.50 -13.01
N SER A 159 -9.85 13.58 -13.77
CA SER A 159 -10.53 13.78 -15.06
C SER A 159 -10.19 12.70 -16.08
N MET A 160 -11.21 11.97 -16.55
CA MET A 160 -11.07 10.99 -17.63
C MET A 160 -10.54 11.63 -18.91
N ARG A 161 -10.97 12.86 -19.24
CA ARG A 161 -10.51 13.58 -20.43
C ARG A 161 -8.99 13.80 -20.39
N ARG A 162 -8.46 14.17 -19.22
CA ARG A 162 -7.01 14.35 -19.03
C ARG A 162 -6.26 13.03 -19.22
N GLN A 163 -6.72 11.95 -18.60
CA GLN A 163 -6.08 10.63 -18.74
C GLN A 163 -6.09 10.13 -20.19
N ARG A 164 -7.20 10.32 -20.92
CA ARG A 164 -7.26 9.99 -22.35
C ARG A 164 -6.24 10.77 -23.17
N ALA A 165 -6.08 12.07 -22.89
CA ALA A 165 -5.08 12.89 -23.57
C ALA A 165 -3.64 12.41 -23.25
N GLU A 166 -3.34 12.13 -21.98
CA GLU A 166 -2.03 11.60 -21.57
C GLU A 166 -1.70 10.27 -22.27
N ILE A 167 -2.68 9.36 -22.38
CA ILE A 167 -2.51 8.07 -23.08
C ILE A 167 -2.36 8.26 -24.59
N ALA A 168 -3.11 9.20 -25.19
CA ALA A 168 -3.03 9.48 -26.62
C ALA A 168 -1.63 9.94 -27.06
N HIS A 169 -0.83 10.49 -26.15
CA HIS A 169 0.57 10.84 -26.37
C HIS A 169 1.54 9.65 -26.35
N ARG A 170 1.03 8.41 -26.25
CA ARG A 170 1.81 7.15 -26.25
C ARG A 170 2.95 7.17 -25.21
N PRO A 171 2.62 7.23 -23.91
CA PRO A 171 3.62 7.26 -22.86
C PRO A 171 4.37 5.93 -22.78
N ASN A 172 5.64 5.98 -22.39
CA ASN A 172 6.44 4.78 -22.13
C ASN A 172 5.97 4.03 -20.87
N PHE A 173 5.47 4.77 -19.86
CA PHE A 173 4.95 4.20 -18.63
C PHE A 173 3.45 4.48 -18.48
N VAL A 174 2.67 3.46 -18.14
CA VAL A 174 1.31 3.62 -17.66
C VAL A 174 1.25 3.10 -16.23
N ILE A 175 0.93 3.98 -15.28
CA ILE A 175 0.83 3.65 -13.86
C ILE A 175 -0.64 3.81 -13.46
N GLY A 176 -1.24 2.84 -12.78
CA GLY A 176 -2.63 2.99 -12.41
C GLY A 176 -3.20 1.95 -11.46
N THR A 177 -4.47 2.19 -11.09
CA THR A 177 -5.26 1.25 -10.30
C THR A 177 -6.07 0.30 -11.20
N PRO A 178 -6.30 -0.97 -10.82
CA PRO A 178 -6.95 -1.97 -11.67
C PRO A 178 -8.25 -1.48 -12.33
N GLY A 179 -9.19 -0.97 -11.52
CA GLY A 179 -10.49 -0.50 -12.03
C GLY A 179 -10.39 0.60 -13.08
N ARG A 180 -9.51 1.60 -12.88
CA ARG A 180 -9.35 2.70 -13.85
C ARG A 180 -8.66 2.25 -15.14
N ILE A 181 -7.67 1.36 -15.05
CA ILE A 181 -7.03 0.77 -16.24
C ILE A 181 -8.07 0.01 -17.05
N ILE A 182 -8.89 -0.81 -16.40
CA ILE A 182 -9.98 -1.56 -17.05
C ILE A 182 -10.99 -0.62 -17.72
N ASP A 183 -11.38 0.47 -17.06
CA ASP A 183 -12.29 1.46 -17.65
C ASP A 183 -11.73 2.05 -18.95
N LEU A 184 -10.43 2.37 -18.98
CA LEU A 184 -9.75 2.91 -20.16
C LEU A 184 -9.62 1.87 -21.28
N VAL A 185 -9.40 0.60 -20.94
CA VAL A 185 -9.42 -0.50 -21.91
C VAL A 185 -10.82 -0.66 -22.52
N ARG A 186 -11.86 -0.71 -21.68
CA ARG A 186 -13.25 -0.86 -22.15
C ARG A 186 -13.72 0.30 -23.03
N GLN A 187 -13.15 1.49 -22.83
CA GLN A 187 -13.42 2.67 -23.67
C GLN A 187 -12.52 2.74 -24.91
N ASN A 188 -11.77 1.68 -25.23
CA ASN A 188 -10.79 1.63 -26.33
C ASN A 188 -9.78 2.79 -26.30
N CYS A 189 -9.45 3.30 -25.11
CA CYS A 189 -8.47 4.36 -24.93
C CYS A 189 -7.06 3.79 -24.68
N LEU A 190 -6.98 2.61 -24.08
CA LEU A 190 -5.72 1.94 -23.73
C LEU A 190 -5.74 0.50 -24.24
N HIS A 191 -4.69 0.09 -24.95
CA HIS A 191 -4.52 -1.27 -25.43
C HIS A 191 -3.35 -1.93 -24.69
N LEU A 192 -3.60 -3.08 -24.07
CA LEU A 192 -2.61 -3.73 -23.22
C LEU A 192 -1.64 -4.67 -23.97
N GLY A 193 -1.95 -5.02 -25.23
CA GLY A 193 -1.14 -5.95 -26.04
C GLY A 193 0.28 -5.45 -26.38
N GLY A 194 0.58 -4.16 -26.19
CA GLY A 194 1.87 -3.55 -26.50
C GLY A 194 2.82 -3.38 -25.31
N PHE A 195 2.47 -3.86 -24.12
CA PHE A 195 3.32 -3.73 -22.92
C PHE A 195 4.30 -4.90 -22.82
N GLY A 196 5.59 -4.62 -23.05
CA GLY A 196 6.68 -5.60 -22.97
C GLY A 196 7.15 -5.89 -21.54
N SER A 197 6.82 -5.00 -20.59
CA SER A 197 7.08 -5.19 -19.16
C SER A 197 5.86 -4.82 -18.33
N VAL A 198 5.51 -5.66 -17.36
CA VAL A 198 4.35 -5.46 -16.49
C VAL A 198 4.73 -5.68 -15.04
N VAL A 199 4.29 -4.77 -14.17
CA VAL A 199 4.53 -4.82 -12.72
C VAL A 199 3.19 -4.90 -11.99
N LEU A 200 3.07 -5.87 -11.08
CA LEU A 200 2.01 -5.91 -10.07
C LEU A 200 2.62 -5.61 -8.71
N ASP A 201 2.38 -4.41 -8.17
CA ASP A 201 2.91 -3.99 -6.87
C ASP A 201 1.85 -4.09 -5.76
N GLU A 202 2.28 -4.50 -4.56
CA GLU A 202 1.41 -4.81 -3.42
C GLU A 202 0.20 -5.69 -3.80
N THR A 203 0.46 -6.83 -4.46
CA THR A 203 -0.61 -7.70 -4.97
C THR A 203 -1.45 -8.34 -3.87
N ASP A 204 -0.84 -8.75 -2.75
CA ASP A 204 -1.58 -9.17 -1.55
C ASP A 204 -2.67 -8.18 -1.17
N ARG A 205 -2.31 -6.91 -1.18
CA ARG A 205 -3.25 -5.85 -0.87
C ARG A 205 -4.33 -5.67 -1.95
N MET A 206 -3.99 -5.82 -3.23
CA MET A 206 -5.00 -5.82 -4.30
C MET A 206 -6.02 -6.95 -4.10
N VAL A 207 -5.56 -8.13 -3.67
CA VAL A 207 -6.44 -9.25 -3.33
C VAL A 207 -7.34 -8.91 -2.15
N ASP A 208 -6.79 -8.33 -1.08
CA ASP A 208 -7.54 -8.02 0.14
C ASP A 208 -8.67 -7.02 -0.08
N ILE A 209 -8.47 -6.03 -0.96
CA ILE A 209 -9.50 -5.05 -1.30
C ILE A 209 -10.47 -5.53 -2.40
N GLY A 210 -10.30 -6.77 -2.88
CA GLY A 210 -11.25 -7.43 -3.77
C GLY A 210 -10.93 -7.33 -5.27
N PHE A 211 -9.74 -6.86 -5.67
CA PHE A 211 -9.37 -6.71 -7.09
C PHE A 211 -8.92 -8.00 -7.77
N ILE A 212 -9.06 -9.17 -7.14
CA ILE A 212 -8.61 -10.45 -7.73
C ILE A 212 -9.21 -10.71 -9.13
N LYS A 213 -10.50 -10.41 -9.34
CA LYS A 213 -11.16 -10.59 -10.64
C LYS A 213 -10.64 -9.60 -11.67
N ASP A 214 -10.42 -8.36 -11.25
CA ASP A 214 -9.92 -7.28 -12.10
C ASP A 214 -8.47 -7.55 -12.54
N ILE A 215 -7.63 -8.06 -11.64
CA ILE A 215 -6.25 -8.49 -11.96
C ILE A 215 -6.26 -9.64 -12.95
N LYS A 216 -7.06 -10.70 -12.71
CA LYS A 216 -7.15 -11.84 -13.64
C LYS A 216 -7.63 -11.38 -15.03
N TYR A 217 -8.59 -10.45 -15.07
CA TYR A 217 -9.03 -9.84 -16.33
C TYR A 217 -7.92 -9.04 -17.02
N LEU A 218 -7.20 -8.18 -16.29
CA LEU A 218 -6.04 -7.46 -16.84
C LEU A 218 -4.99 -8.42 -17.42
N ILE A 219 -4.63 -9.48 -16.68
CA ILE A 219 -3.65 -10.47 -17.14
C ILE A 219 -4.09 -11.13 -18.44
N SER A 220 -5.38 -11.42 -18.60
CA SER A 220 -5.92 -12.03 -19.82
C SER A 220 -5.78 -11.14 -21.07
N LEU A 221 -5.58 -9.83 -20.90
CA LEU A 221 -5.40 -8.86 -21.98
C LEU A 221 -3.93 -8.55 -22.26
N LEU A 222 -2.99 -9.04 -21.44
CA LEU A 222 -1.56 -8.83 -21.60
C LEU A 222 -1.00 -9.75 -22.69
N PRO A 223 0.10 -9.35 -23.37
CA PRO A 223 0.79 -10.23 -24.30
C PRO A 223 1.38 -11.44 -23.55
N GLN A 224 1.38 -12.60 -24.22
CA GLN A 224 1.95 -13.83 -23.67
C GLN A 224 3.46 -13.71 -23.43
N ARG A 225 4.19 -13.14 -24.39
CA ARG A 225 5.62 -12.85 -24.26
C ARG A 225 5.80 -11.44 -23.69
N ARG A 226 6.15 -11.37 -22.41
CA ARG A 226 6.46 -10.14 -21.68
C ARG A 226 7.37 -10.47 -20.49
N GLN A 227 8.01 -9.45 -19.94
CA GLN A 227 8.65 -9.54 -18.63
C GLN A 227 7.63 -9.20 -17.54
N SER A 228 7.48 -10.06 -16.54
CA SER A 228 6.50 -9.93 -15.46
C SER A 228 7.19 -9.79 -14.11
N LEU A 229 6.96 -8.66 -13.43
CA LEU A 229 7.53 -8.37 -12.12
C LEU A 229 6.42 -8.34 -11.07
N PHE A 230 6.50 -9.25 -10.11
CA PHE A 230 5.50 -9.43 -9.08
C PHE A 230 6.06 -9.00 -7.72
N PHE A 231 5.42 -8.04 -7.06
CA PHE A 231 5.82 -7.59 -5.73
C PHE A 231 4.67 -7.70 -4.72
N SER A 232 4.99 -8.25 -3.55
CA SER A 232 4.02 -8.48 -2.46
C SER A 232 4.73 -8.54 -1.11
N ALA A 233 4.05 -8.22 -0.01
CA ALA A 233 4.62 -8.48 1.32
C ALA A 233 4.33 -9.92 1.77
N THR A 234 3.17 -10.44 1.38
CA THR A 234 2.68 -11.77 1.76
C THR A 234 2.30 -12.63 0.54
N VAL A 235 2.25 -13.95 0.73
CA VAL A 235 1.92 -14.93 -0.31
C VAL A 235 0.81 -15.86 0.19
N SER A 236 -0.41 -15.32 0.27
CA SER A 236 -1.62 -16.10 0.56
C SER A 236 -1.99 -17.04 -0.59
N SER A 237 -2.93 -17.97 -0.36
CA SER A 237 -3.40 -18.89 -1.42
C SER A 237 -3.92 -18.16 -2.66
N LYS A 238 -4.71 -17.11 -2.46
CA LYS A 238 -5.22 -16.25 -3.54
C LYS A 238 -4.11 -15.50 -4.29
N VAL A 239 -3.05 -15.11 -3.59
CA VAL A 239 -1.88 -14.49 -4.20
C VAL A 239 -1.11 -15.51 -5.06
N LYS A 240 -0.96 -16.75 -4.59
CA LYS A 240 -0.34 -17.84 -5.36
C LYS A 240 -1.06 -18.08 -6.68
N GLU A 241 -2.40 -18.03 -6.70
CA GLU A 241 -3.17 -18.15 -7.94
C GLU A 241 -2.80 -17.07 -8.97
N ILE A 242 -2.57 -15.83 -8.52
CA ILE A 242 -2.16 -14.74 -9.41
C ILE A 242 -0.74 -15.00 -9.92
N ILE A 243 0.19 -15.35 -9.03
CA ILE A 243 1.59 -15.65 -9.39
C ILE A 243 1.64 -16.69 -10.50
N GLN A 244 0.94 -17.82 -10.32
CA GLN A 244 0.94 -18.93 -11.29
C GLN A 244 0.45 -18.55 -12.70
N THR A 245 -0.35 -17.49 -12.82
CA THR A 245 -0.86 -17.02 -14.12
C THR A 245 -0.10 -15.81 -14.67
N PHE A 246 0.74 -15.19 -13.84
CA PHE A 246 1.37 -13.91 -14.16
C PHE A 246 2.83 -14.03 -14.57
N VAL A 247 3.62 -14.91 -13.94
CA VAL A 247 5.06 -15.04 -14.18
C VAL A 247 5.43 -16.38 -14.83
N THR A 248 6.56 -16.43 -15.54
CA THR A 248 7.13 -17.64 -16.15
C THR A 248 8.60 -17.78 -15.78
N ASP A 249 8.99 -18.91 -15.19
CA ASP A 249 10.35 -19.18 -14.69
C ASP A 249 10.98 -18.01 -13.88
N PRO A 250 10.33 -17.55 -12.80
CA PRO A 250 10.73 -16.33 -12.11
C PRO A 250 11.89 -16.56 -11.13
N ILE A 251 12.75 -15.55 -10.99
CA ILE A 251 13.66 -15.45 -9.86
C ILE A 251 12.86 -14.98 -8.64
N THR A 252 12.90 -15.76 -7.56
CA THR A 252 12.22 -15.41 -6.30
C THR A 252 13.19 -14.79 -5.32
N ILE A 253 12.93 -13.56 -4.92
CA ILE A 253 13.73 -12.80 -3.97
C ILE A 253 12.87 -12.53 -2.74
N SER A 254 13.31 -13.01 -1.58
CA SER A 254 12.58 -12.84 -0.31
C SER A 254 13.43 -12.08 0.69
N VAL A 255 13.11 -10.80 0.87
CA VAL A 255 13.71 -9.90 1.87
C VAL A 255 12.63 -9.58 2.90
N LYS A 256 12.24 -10.60 3.65
CA LYS A 256 11.43 -10.39 4.84
C LYS A 256 12.35 -9.95 5.96
N GLU A 257 12.28 -8.67 6.31
CA GLU A 257 12.66 -8.29 7.66
C GLU A 257 11.79 -9.12 8.61
N ARG A 258 12.41 -9.73 9.64
CA ARG A 258 11.64 -10.28 10.76
C ARG A 258 10.64 -9.20 11.18
N ASP A 259 9.41 -9.63 11.39
CA ASP A 259 8.25 -8.77 11.58
C ASP A 259 8.63 -7.52 12.41
N THR A 260 8.45 -6.32 11.84
CA THR A 260 8.64 -5.00 12.50
C THR A 260 8.00 -4.91 13.90
N VAL A 261 7.11 -5.84 14.19
CA VAL A 261 6.49 -6.18 15.46
C VAL A 261 7.51 -6.31 16.61
N GLU A 262 8.74 -6.79 16.36
CA GLU A 262 9.77 -6.90 17.43
C GLU A 262 10.19 -5.53 18.01
N ASN A 263 10.11 -4.45 17.22
CA ASN A 263 10.43 -3.08 17.65
C ASN A 263 9.20 -2.29 18.15
N ILE A 264 8.04 -2.93 18.21
CA ILE A 264 6.76 -2.29 18.53
C ILE A 264 6.27 -2.82 19.88
N SER A 265 6.25 -1.95 20.89
CA SER A 265 5.55 -2.23 22.15
C SER A 265 4.06 -2.36 21.86
N GLN A 266 3.44 -3.47 22.24
CA GLN A 266 2.05 -3.75 21.96
C GLN A 266 1.28 -3.90 23.25
N GLU A 267 0.24 -3.10 23.44
CA GLU A 267 -0.57 -3.13 24.65
C GLU A 267 -2.06 -3.24 24.34
N ILE A 268 -2.78 -3.97 25.20
CA ILE A 268 -4.22 -4.09 25.13
C ILE A 268 -4.83 -3.16 26.16
N ILE A 269 -5.63 -2.20 25.68
CA ILE A 269 -6.36 -1.26 26.52
C ILE A 269 -7.78 -1.78 26.68
N LYS A 270 -8.07 -2.32 27.87
CA LYS A 270 -9.43 -2.74 28.23
C LYS A 270 -10.26 -1.52 28.61
N VAL A 271 -11.43 -1.38 27.99
CA VAL A 271 -12.40 -0.33 28.31
C VAL A 271 -13.57 -0.98 29.03
N GLU A 272 -13.72 -0.64 30.31
CA GLU A 272 -14.77 -1.19 31.17
C GLU A 272 -16.18 -0.94 30.61
N SER A 273 -17.07 -1.91 30.83
CA SER A 273 -18.49 -1.77 30.53
C SER A 273 -19.07 -0.50 31.19
N GLY A 274 -19.65 0.38 30.36
CA GLY A 274 -20.25 1.65 30.81
C GLY A 274 -19.37 2.88 30.62
N LYS A 275 -18.06 2.73 30.35
CA LYS A 275 -17.17 3.84 29.96
C LYS A 275 -17.13 4.02 28.45
N GLN A 276 -17.07 5.27 27.97
CA GLN A 276 -16.92 5.53 26.54
C GLN A 276 -15.45 5.38 26.13
N LYS A 277 -15.18 4.60 25.07
CA LYS A 277 -13.83 4.44 24.51
C LYS A 277 -13.16 5.79 24.20
N VAL A 278 -13.93 6.81 23.83
CA VAL A 278 -13.41 8.13 23.47
C VAL A 278 -12.77 8.85 24.65
N ASP A 279 -13.27 8.65 25.86
CA ASP A 279 -12.70 9.29 27.07
C ASP A 279 -11.35 8.66 27.40
N LYS A 280 -11.26 7.33 27.31
CA LYS A 280 -9.98 6.63 27.49
C LYS A 280 -8.97 7.02 26.40
N LEU A 281 -9.42 7.24 25.18
CA LEU A 281 -8.59 7.75 24.10
C LEU A 281 -8.10 9.18 24.41
N HIS A 282 -8.96 10.06 24.91
CA HIS A 282 -8.57 11.40 25.32
C HIS A 282 -7.46 11.38 26.37
N ASP A 283 -7.61 10.58 27.43
CA ASP A 283 -6.60 10.45 28.50
C ASP A 283 -5.23 10.03 27.96
N LEU A 284 -5.20 9.10 27.00
CA LEU A 284 -3.96 8.69 26.35
C LEU A 284 -3.37 9.82 25.51
N LEU A 285 -4.19 10.52 24.73
CA LEU A 285 -3.72 11.57 23.81
C LEU A 285 -3.17 12.82 24.51
N ILE A 286 -3.55 13.08 25.76
CA ILE A 286 -2.97 14.16 26.57
C ILE A 286 -1.70 13.74 27.32
N SER A 287 -1.39 12.45 27.35
CA SER A 287 -0.20 11.92 28.03
C SER A 287 1.07 12.17 27.20
N ASP A 288 2.22 12.23 27.87
CA ASP A 288 3.51 12.43 27.21
C ASP A 288 3.82 11.30 26.21
N GLY A 289 4.41 11.66 25.07
CA GLY A 289 4.85 10.73 24.03
C GLY A 289 3.90 10.57 22.83
N PHE A 290 2.65 11.05 22.91
CA PHE A 290 1.66 10.97 21.83
C PHE A 290 1.83 12.10 20.78
N ASN A 291 3.04 12.29 20.28
CA ASN A 291 3.41 13.42 19.42
C ASN A 291 2.82 13.33 18.01
N LYS A 292 2.67 12.11 17.49
CA LYS A 292 2.15 11.83 16.15
C LYS A 292 1.45 10.49 16.15
N VAL A 293 0.12 10.51 16.06
CA VAL A 293 -0.73 9.36 16.37
C VAL A 293 -1.58 8.98 15.17
N LEU A 294 -1.58 7.69 14.84
CA LEU A 294 -2.43 7.11 13.80
C LEU A 294 -3.50 6.23 14.44
N ILE A 295 -4.76 6.60 14.28
CA ILE A 295 -5.90 5.89 14.87
C ILE A 295 -6.68 5.16 13.79
N PHE A 296 -6.80 3.84 13.94
CA PHE A 296 -7.60 2.99 13.08
C PHE A 296 -8.96 2.67 13.71
N GLY A 297 -10.01 2.78 12.91
CA GLY A 297 -11.36 2.49 13.36
C GLY A 297 -12.34 2.28 12.21
N ARG A 298 -13.56 1.86 12.56
CA ARG A 298 -14.66 1.56 11.65
C ARG A 298 -15.99 1.92 12.32
N PRO A 299 -17.05 2.27 11.55
CA PRO A 299 -17.09 2.51 10.11
C PRO A 299 -16.61 3.92 9.74
N LYS A 300 -16.58 4.26 8.45
CA LYS A 300 -16.17 5.59 7.93
C LYS A 300 -16.85 6.78 8.64
N TRP A 301 -18.13 6.66 8.96
CA TRP A 301 -18.88 7.69 9.68
C TRP A 301 -18.49 7.77 11.16
N GLY A 302 -18.13 6.65 11.78
CA GLY A 302 -17.60 6.60 13.14
C GLY A 302 -16.24 7.30 13.22
N ILE A 303 -15.37 7.07 12.24
CA ILE A 303 -14.09 7.76 12.12
C ILE A 303 -14.26 9.28 11.95
N GLN A 304 -15.19 9.72 11.09
CA GLN A 304 -15.46 11.15 10.95
C GLN A 304 -15.96 11.75 12.26
N ARG A 305 -16.95 11.11 12.90
CA ARG A 305 -17.51 11.57 14.18
C ARG A 305 -16.45 11.62 15.29
N LEU A 306 -15.56 10.63 15.38
CA LEU A 306 -14.48 10.61 16.34
C LEU A 306 -13.45 11.73 16.08
N SER A 307 -13.13 12.00 14.81
CA SER A 307 -12.27 13.12 14.44
C SER A 307 -12.88 14.47 14.83
N ASP A 308 -14.19 14.64 14.60
CA ASP A 308 -14.90 15.86 14.95
C ASP A 308 -14.94 16.02 16.47
N GLU A 309 -15.24 14.95 17.23
CA GLU A 309 -15.23 14.95 18.68
C GLU A 309 -13.84 15.31 19.26
N LEU A 310 -12.76 14.74 18.73
CA LEU A 310 -11.40 15.09 19.14
C LEU A 310 -11.07 16.56 18.85
N ALA A 311 -11.54 17.09 17.71
CA ALA A 311 -11.37 18.50 17.39
C ALA A 311 -12.13 19.41 18.37
N HIS A 312 -13.35 19.04 18.77
CA HIS A 312 -14.10 19.76 19.82
C HIS A 312 -13.39 19.73 21.17
N ARG A 313 -12.68 18.63 21.47
CA ARG A 313 -11.84 18.50 22.67
C ARG A 313 -10.48 19.23 22.56
N GLY A 314 -10.24 19.96 21.47
CA GLY A 314 -9.05 20.80 21.28
C GLY A 314 -7.88 20.11 20.55
N PHE A 315 -8.02 18.87 20.11
CA PHE A 315 -6.95 18.19 19.38
C PHE A 315 -6.89 18.61 17.91
N LYS A 316 -5.68 18.68 17.37
CA LYS A 316 -5.46 18.85 15.93
C LYS A 316 -5.56 17.49 15.24
N ALA A 317 -6.78 17.13 14.86
CA ALA A 317 -7.12 15.84 14.26
C ALA A 317 -7.66 15.96 12.82
N GLY A 318 -7.41 14.95 12.00
CA GLY A 318 -7.98 14.83 10.66
C GLY A 318 -8.37 13.39 10.31
N ALA A 319 -9.34 13.22 9.42
CA ALA A 319 -9.87 11.90 9.03
C ALA A 319 -9.68 11.58 7.54
N ILE A 320 -9.31 10.33 7.24
CA ILE A 320 -9.23 9.78 5.88
C ILE A 320 -10.09 8.51 5.78
N HIS A 321 -11.08 8.56 4.90
CA HIS A 321 -11.98 7.45 4.64
C HIS A 321 -12.55 7.52 3.21
N GLY A 322 -13.19 6.47 2.72
CA GLY A 322 -13.67 6.37 1.33
C GLY A 322 -14.64 7.45 0.85
N ASN A 323 -15.32 8.18 1.74
CA ASN A 323 -16.18 9.31 1.37
C ASN A 323 -15.44 10.65 1.18
N LYS A 324 -14.14 10.76 1.51
CA LYS A 324 -13.37 11.98 1.27
C LYS A 324 -12.96 12.02 -0.21
N SER A 325 -13.02 13.21 -0.82
CA SER A 325 -12.44 13.40 -2.16
C SER A 325 -10.92 13.18 -2.11
N GLN A 326 -10.30 12.97 -3.27
CA GLN A 326 -8.85 12.80 -3.32
C GLN A 326 -8.09 14.02 -2.83
N SER A 327 -8.53 15.21 -3.25
CA SER A 327 -7.93 16.47 -2.83
C SER A 327 -8.01 16.63 -1.31
N GLN A 328 -9.13 16.23 -0.70
CA GLN A 328 -9.28 16.23 0.75
C GLN A 328 -8.34 15.21 1.41
N ARG A 329 -8.24 13.98 0.89
CA ARG A 329 -7.34 12.95 1.44
C ARG A 329 -5.88 13.39 1.38
N GLN A 330 -5.45 13.93 0.24
CA GLN A 330 -4.08 14.44 0.04
C GLN A 330 -3.80 15.62 0.97
N LYS A 331 -4.71 16.60 1.04
CA LYS A 331 -4.57 17.73 1.96
C LYS A 331 -4.41 17.28 3.41
N THR A 332 -5.26 16.37 3.89
CA THR A 332 -5.16 15.84 5.26
C THR A 332 -3.84 15.09 5.48
N LEU A 333 -3.36 14.33 4.49
CA LEU A 333 -2.06 13.66 4.57
C LEU A 333 -0.90 14.63 4.65
N ASP A 334 -0.91 15.67 3.82
CA ASP A 334 0.13 16.69 3.81
C ASP A 334 0.14 17.45 5.14
N GLN A 335 -1.03 17.76 5.70
CA GLN A 335 -1.18 18.35 7.03
C GLN A 335 -0.60 17.44 8.13
N PHE A 336 -0.81 16.13 8.04
CA PHE A 336 -0.25 15.18 9.00
C PHE A 336 1.27 15.03 8.84
N ARG A 337 1.76 14.97 7.60
CA ARG A 337 3.20 14.89 7.31
C ARG A 337 3.96 16.10 7.82
N THR A 338 3.40 17.29 7.63
CA THR A 338 3.96 18.58 8.07
C THR A 338 3.66 18.94 9.53
N ASN A 339 3.11 18.00 10.32
CA ASN A 339 2.75 18.17 11.73
C ASN A 339 1.74 19.33 12.00
N GLN A 340 1.00 19.78 10.99
CA GLN A 340 -0.11 20.72 11.17
C GLN A 340 -1.27 20.06 11.93
N ILE A 341 -1.46 18.76 11.72
CA ILE A 341 -2.30 17.90 12.57
C ILE A 341 -1.42 16.81 13.19
N GLN A 342 -1.70 16.47 14.45
CA GLN A 342 -0.94 15.46 15.21
C GLN A 342 -1.65 14.10 15.23
N ILE A 343 -2.96 14.08 14.95
CA ILE A 343 -3.77 12.87 15.00
C ILE A 343 -4.39 12.62 13.63
N LEU A 344 -4.10 11.46 13.06
CA LEU A 344 -4.73 11.00 11.83
C LEU A 344 -5.66 9.82 12.14
N LEU A 345 -6.93 9.97 11.81
CA LEU A 345 -7.91 8.90 11.92
C LEU A 345 -8.16 8.29 10.54
N ALA A 346 -8.12 6.97 10.44
CA ALA A 346 -8.31 6.30 9.17
C ALA A 346 -9.04 4.96 9.28
N THR A 347 -9.77 4.63 8.21
CA THR A 347 -10.23 3.25 7.96
C THR A 347 -9.12 2.47 7.24
N ASP A 348 -9.07 1.15 7.41
CA ASP A 348 -8.08 0.27 6.76
C ASP A 348 -7.95 0.53 5.25
N VAL A 349 -9.07 0.55 4.55
CA VAL A 349 -9.11 0.76 3.09
C VAL A 349 -8.43 2.07 2.68
N ALA A 350 -8.60 3.10 3.50
CA ALA A 350 -8.15 4.45 3.18
C ALA A 350 -6.72 4.76 3.62
N SER A 351 -6.17 3.98 4.56
CA SER A 351 -4.84 4.14 5.16
C SER A 351 -3.79 3.19 4.62
N ARG A 352 -4.21 2.06 4.05
CA ARG A 352 -3.27 1.18 3.36
C ARG A 352 -2.55 2.01 2.28
N GLY A 353 -1.26 1.75 2.02
CA GLY A 353 -0.48 2.41 0.97
C GLY A 353 -0.17 3.87 1.18
N LEU A 354 -0.65 4.45 2.28
CA LEU A 354 -0.18 5.74 2.69
C LEU A 354 1.21 5.50 3.27
N ASP A 355 2.19 6.15 2.67
CA ASP A 355 3.50 6.27 3.29
C ASP A 355 3.40 7.34 4.37
N ILE A 356 3.17 6.85 5.58
CA ILE A 356 3.01 7.61 6.80
C ILE A 356 4.18 7.18 7.67
N GLU A 357 5.28 7.91 7.53
CA GLU A 357 6.50 7.66 8.28
C GLU A 357 6.43 8.32 9.65
N ASP A 358 7.23 7.80 10.58
CA ASP A 358 7.53 8.44 11.87
C ASP A 358 6.33 8.70 12.80
N VAL A 359 5.34 7.80 12.84
CA VAL A 359 4.29 7.89 13.87
C VAL A 359 4.81 7.28 15.18
N SER A 360 4.62 8.01 16.27
CA SER A 360 4.96 7.55 17.63
C SER A 360 4.05 6.41 18.09
N HIS A 361 2.76 6.52 17.78
CA HIS A 361 1.73 5.64 18.30
C HIS A 361 0.76 5.23 17.19
N VAL A 362 0.43 3.95 17.16
CA VAL A 362 -0.69 3.40 16.40
C VAL A 362 -1.77 2.95 17.38
N ILE A 363 -2.99 3.42 17.21
CA ILE A 363 -4.12 3.05 18.07
C ILE A 363 -5.18 2.32 17.23
N ASN A 364 -5.39 1.04 17.53
CA ASN A 364 -6.54 0.28 17.06
C ASN A 364 -7.74 0.60 17.94
N TYR A 365 -8.48 1.67 17.63
CA TYR A 365 -9.69 2.05 18.35
C TYR A 365 -10.81 1.01 18.19
N ASP A 366 -10.90 0.44 16.99
CA ASP A 366 -11.68 -0.76 16.71
C ASP A 366 -10.78 -1.91 16.27
N MET A 367 -11.14 -3.13 16.67
CA MET A 367 -10.35 -4.31 16.38
C MET A 367 -10.27 -4.56 14.87
N PRO A 368 -9.09 -4.95 14.34
CA PRO A 368 -8.93 -5.29 12.93
C PRO A 368 -9.79 -6.50 12.52
N ALA A 369 -10.00 -6.69 11.20
CA ALA A 369 -10.80 -7.84 10.72
C ALA A 369 -10.02 -9.16 10.79
N SER A 370 -8.70 -9.08 10.70
CA SER A 370 -7.79 -10.20 10.63
C SER A 370 -6.48 -9.88 11.33
N TYR A 371 -5.67 -10.91 11.57
CA TYR A 371 -4.33 -10.73 12.12
C TYR A 371 -3.40 -10.02 11.13
N ASP A 372 -3.55 -10.28 9.84
CA ASP A 372 -2.77 -9.57 8.80
C ASP A 372 -3.08 -8.07 8.80
N ASP A 373 -4.36 -7.69 8.93
CA ASP A 373 -4.77 -6.29 9.11
C ASP A 373 -4.08 -5.68 10.34
N TYR A 374 -4.04 -6.41 11.46
CA TYR A 374 -3.37 -5.97 12.69
C TYR A 374 -1.89 -5.65 12.44
N ILE A 375 -1.14 -6.60 11.85
CA ILE A 375 0.28 -6.41 11.52
C ILE A 375 0.50 -5.20 10.60
N HIS A 376 -0.33 -5.04 9.57
CA HIS A 376 -0.23 -3.90 8.66
C HIS A 376 -0.51 -2.55 9.30
N ARG A 377 -1.41 -2.51 10.31
CA ARG A 377 -1.70 -1.30 11.07
C ARG A 377 -0.53 -0.94 11.98
N ILE A 378 -0.06 -1.89 12.79
CA ILE A 378 1.00 -1.60 13.77
C ILE A 378 2.34 -1.33 13.09
N GLY A 379 2.63 -1.93 11.94
CA GLY A 379 3.83 -1.66 11.12
C GLY A 379 3.87 -0.24 10.50
N ARG A 380 2.95 0.66 10.88
CA ARG A 380 3.06 2.10 10.61
C ARG A 380 3.95 2.82 11.62
N THR A 381 4.22 2.22 12.78
CA THR A 381 5.23 2.68 13.75
C THR A 381 6.42 1.71 13.81
N GLY A 382 7.48 2.05 14.54
CA GLY A 382 8.62 1.16 14.79
C GLY A 382 9.54 0.89 13.60
N ARG A 383 9.55 1.80 12.60
CA ARG A 383 10.39 1.69 11.39
C ARG A 383 11.78 2.28 11.63
N ALA A 384 12.81 1.71 10.98
CA ALA A 384 14.20 2.19 10.98
C ALA A 384 14.75 2.54 12.38
N GLU A 385 15.11 1.52 13.18
CA GLU A 385 15.69 1.59 14.54
C GLU A 385 14.88 2.36 15.61
N LYS A 386 13.82 3.07 15.24
CA LYS A 386 12.93 3.77 16.17
C LYS A 386 12.01 2.77 16.88
N LYS A 387 11.79 3.00 18.17
CA LYS A 387 10.78 2.28 18.96
C LYS A 387 9.40 2.87 18.65
N GLY A 388 8.40 1.99 18.53
CA GLY A 388 7.01 2.37 18.31
C GLY A 388 6.08 1.74 19.33
N THR A 389 4.91 2.34 19.53
CA THR A 389 3.87 1.78 20.42
C THR A 389 2.57 1.55 19.66
N ALA A 390 2.00 0.36 19.82
CA ALA A 390 0.71 -0.01 19.28
C ALA A 390 -0.28 -0.36 20.40
N LEU A 391 -1.37 0.40 20.49
CA LEU A 391 -2.41 0.23 21.50
C LEU A 391 -3.68 -0.34 20.85
N THR A 392 -4.25 -1.39 21.43
CA THR A 392 -5.48 -2.01 20.90
C THR A 392 -6.60 -1.96 21.91
N PHE A 393 -7.69 -1.29 21.57
CA PHE A 393 -8.84 -1.11 22.44
C PHE A 393 -9.76 -2.33 22.36
N VAL A 394 -10.03 -2.92 23.52
CA VAL A 394 -10.95 -4.07 23.68
C VAL A 394 -12.01 -3.67 24.70
N GLN A 395 -13.26 -4.02 24.44
CA GLN A 395 -14.38 -3.83 25.36
C GLN A 395 -14.82 -5.16 25.94
#